data_AF-A0A960SRB5-F1
#
_entry.id   AF-A0A960SRB5-F1
#
_cell.length_a   1.000
_cell.length_b   1.000
_cell.length_c   1.000
_cell.angle_alpha   90.00
_cell.angle_beta   90.00
_cell.angle_gamma   90.00
#
_symmetry.space_group_name_H-M   'P 1'
#
loop_
_entity.id
_entity.type
_entity.pdbx_description
1 polymer ?
#
loop_
_entity_poly.entity_id
_entity_poly.type
_entity_poly.pdbx_seq_one_letter_code
_entity_poly.pdbx_strand_id
1 'polypeptide(L)' 'NTLVVWTNELGKGNSHTLNDIPFVLAGGGFGFRMGRSLKLDRVPHNRLHLALAHAMGHRLETFGTPKLCEGGPLDLG' A
#
# COMPACT_ATOMS: atom_id res chain seq x y z
N ASN A 1 -0.75 -19.06 -4.55
CA ASN A 1 -1.58 -18.04 -3.86
C ASN A 1 -1.61 -16.77 -4.68
N THR A 2 -2.77 -16.12 -4.78
CA THR A 2 -2.95 -14.86 -5.51
C THR A 2 -3.32 -13.75 -4.54
N LEU A 3 -2.76 -12.56 -4.76
CA LEU A 3 -3.19 -11.32 -4.14
C LEU A 3 -3.68 -10.38 -5.25
N VAL A 4 -4.90 -9.90 -5.11
CA VAL A 4 -5.46 -8.85 -5.98
C VAL A 4 -5.38 -7.54 -5.21
N VAL A 5 -4.76 -6.54 -5.83
CA VAL A 5 -4.73 -5.16 -5.31
C VAL A 5 -5.67 -4.33 -6.18
N TRP A 6 -6.69 -3.77 -5.58
CA TRP A 6 -7.62 -2.85 -6.22
C TRP A 6 -7.51 -1.48 -5.55
N THR A 7 -7.50 -0.41 -6.34
CA THR A 7 -7.39 0.96 -5.85
C THR A 7 -8.07 1.94 -6.81
N ASN A 8 -8.36 3.14 -6.32
CA ASN A 8 -8.55 4.30 -7.17
C ASN A 8 -7.24 5.09 -7.33
N GLU A 9 -7.17 6.01 -8.28
CA GLU A 9 -6.04 6.94 -8.43
C GLU A 9 -6.13 8.12 -7.43
N LEU A 10 -7.35 8.56 -7.13
CA LEU A 10 -7.63 9.77 -6.35
C LEU A 10 -8.55 9.46 -5.16
N GLY A 11 -8.39 10.19 -4.07
CA GLY A 11 -9.29 10.08 -2.92
C GLY A 11 -10.62 10.78 -3.13
N LYS A 12 -10.58 11.97 -3.74
CA LYS A 12 -11.79 12.75 -4.08
C LYS A 12 -11.66 13.38 -5.46
N GLY A 13 -12.53 12.96 -6.38
CA GLY A 13 -12.43 13.32 -7.80
C GLY A 13 -12.53 14.82 -8.09
N ASN A 14 -13.34 15.58 -7.35
CA ASN A 14 -13.52 17.02 -7.64
C ASN A 14 -12.35 17.92 -7.21
N SER A 15 -11.45 17.41 -6.37
CA SER A 15 -10.33 18.17 -5.78
C SER A 15 -8.99 17.47 -5.98
N HIS A 16 -8.99 16.33 -6.66
CA HIS A 16 -7.81 15.54 -6.98
C HIS A 16 -6.94 15.26 -5.74
N THR A 17 -7.58 14.98 -4.61
CA THR A 17 -6.84 14.80 -3.36
C THR A 17 -6.05 13.50 -3.41
N LEU A 18 -4.82 13.56 -2.90
CA LEU A 18 -3.96 12.38 -2.69
C LEU A 18 -4.22 11.70 -1.33
N ASN A 19 -5.14 12.25 -0.53
CA ASN A 19 -5.55 11.71 0.77
C ASN A 19 -6.71 10.73 0.62
N ASP A 20 -6.82 9.78 1.54
CA ASP A 20 -7.97 8.86 1.66
C ASP A 20 -8.27 8.05 0.38
N ILE A 21 -7.22 7.72 -0.38
CA ILE A 21 -7.32 6.81 -1.53
C ILE A 21 -7.65 5.40 -1.01
N PRO A 22 -8.73 4.75 -1.47
CA PRO A 22 -9.09 3.42 -1.02
C PRO A 22 -8.20 2.35 -1.67
N PHE A 23 -7.61 1.48 -0.87
CA PHE A 23 -6.92 0.27 -1.31
C PHE A 23 -7.62 -0.98 -0.75
N VAL A 24 -7.84 -1.97 -1.60
CA VAL A 24 -8.38 -3.28 -1.23
C VAL A 24 -7.37 -4.34 -1.64
N LEU A 25 -6.95 -5.15 -0.67
CA LEU A 25 -6.14 -6.34 -0.87
C LEU A 25 -7.05 -7.56 -0.67
N ALA A 26 -7.24 -8.36 -1.71
CA ALA A 26 -8.12 -9.53 -1.69
C ALA A 26 -7.38 -10.81 -2.09
N GLY A 27 -7.76 -11.94 -1.51
CA GLY A 27 -7.08 -13.24 -1.69
C GLY A 27 -6.27 -13.64 -0.46
N GLY A 28 -5.08 -14.22 -0.68
CA GLY A 28 -4.26 -14.82 0.39
C GLY A 28 -2.78 -14.99 0.05
N GLY A 29 -2.20 -14.00 -0.64
CA GLY A 29 -0.77 -13.98 -0.97
C GLY A 29 0.11 -13.44 0.17
N PHE A 30 1.38 -13.84 0.18
CA PHE A 30 2.48 -13.21 0.92
C PHE A 30 2.39 -13.17 2.45
N GLY A 31 1.46 -13.90 3.06
CA GLY A 31 1.38 -14.05 4.51
C GLY A 31 0.85 -12.82 5.25
N PHE A 32 0.33 -11.82 4.55
CA PHE A 32 -0.28 -10.66 5.19
C PHE A 32 -1.48 -11.08 6.05
N ARG A 33 -1.66 -10.43 7.20
CA ARG A 33 -2.86 -10.60 8.02
C ARG A 33 -4.07 -9.95 7.32
N MET A 34 -4.92 -10.79 6.74
CA MET A 34 -6.13 -10.42 6.00
C MET A 34 -7.36 -10.24 6.92
N GLY A 35 -8.53 -9.95 6.33
CA GLY A 35 -9.82 -9.96 7.04
C GLY A 35 -10.04 -8.76 7.97
N ARG A 36 -9.43 -7.62 7.68
CA ARG A 36 -9.49 -6.40 8.50
C ARG A 36 -9.57 -5.14 7.65
N SER A 37 -10.12 -4.09 8.23
CA SER A 37 -10.06 -2.72 7.70
C SER A 37 -9.02 -1.94 8.49
N LEU A 38 -8.09 -1.27 7.80
CA LEU A 38 -7.04 -0.46 8.40
C LEU A 38 -7.27 1.00 8.03
N LYS A 39 -7.26 1.88 9.03
CA LYS A 39 -7.17 3.32 8.83
C LYS A 39 -5.72 3.74 9.06
N LEU A 40 -5.04 4.15 8.00
CA LEU A 40 -3.66 4.61 8.05
C LEU A 40 -3.67 6.14 7.97
N ASP A 41 -3.33 6.81 9.06
CA ASP A 41 -3.41 8.27 9.14
C ASP A 41 -2.32 8.93 8.29
N ARG A 42 -2.71 9.44 7.11
CA ARG A 42 -1.86 10.12 6.13
C ARG A 42 -0.56 9.37 5.80
N VAL A 43 -0.61 8.04 5.80
CA VAL A 43 0.53 7.21 5.41
C VAL A 43 0.64 7.19 3.89
N PRO A 44 1.81 7.50 3.30
CA PRO A 44 1.98 7.41 1.86
C PRO A 44 1.85 5.97 1.35
N HIS A 45 1.11 5.78 0.26
CA HIS A 45 0.93 4.46 -0.37
C HIS A 45 2.23 3.89 -0.97
N ASN A 46 3.29 4.69 -1.13
CA ASN A 46 4.63 4.21 -1.47
C ASN A 46 5.11 3.11 -0.50
N ARG A 47 4.77 3.22 0.79
CA ARG A 47 5.09 2.20 1.79
C ARG A 47 4.34 0.89 1.56
N LEU A 48 3.10 0.96 1.04
CA LEU A 48 2.37 -0.22 0.60
C LEU A 48 3.04 -0.85 -0.63
N HIS A 49 3.49 -0.06 -1.60
CA HIS A 49 4.24 -0.58 -2.75
C HIS A 49 5.56 -1.24 -2.34
N LEU A 50 6.27 -0.69 -1.36
CA LEU A 50 7.45 -1.33 -0.78
C LEU A 50 7.12 -2.67 -0.12
N ALA A 51 6.01 -2.76 0.64
CA ALA A 51 5.56 -4.01 1.23
C ALA A 51 5.26 -5.09 0.17
N LEU A 52 4.59 -4.70 -0.91
CA LEU A 52 4.31 -5.58 -2.04
C LEU A 52 5.60 -6.02 -2.77
N ALA A 53 6.54 -5.10 -3.01
CA ALA A 53 7.82 -5.43 -3.63
C ALA A 53 8.63 -6.42 -2.77
N HIS A 54 8.69 -6.19 -1.46
CA HIS A 54 9.41 -7.06 -0.53
C HIS A 54 8.76 -8.44 -0.42
N ALA A 55 7.43 -8.49 -0.42
CA ALA A 55 6.65 -9.72 -0.49
C ALA A 55 6.93 -10.53 -1.76
N MET A 56 7.21 -9.86 -2.87
CA MET A 56 7.61 -10.47 -4.15
C MET A 56 9.11 -10.82 -4.22
N GLY A 57 9.87 -10.64 -3.14
CA GLY A 57 11.29 -10.96 -3.07
C GLY A 57 12.24 -9.82 -3.46
N HIS A 58 11.73 -8.63 -3.75
CA HIS A 58 12.55 -7.46 -4.08
C HIS A 58 12.76 -6.56 -2.87
N ARG A 59 14.01 -6.45 -2.39
CA ARG A 59 14.39 -5.63 -1.24
C ARG A 59 14.72 -4.19 -1.66
N LEU A 60 13.69 -3.45 -2.10
CA LEU A 60 13.83 -2.05 -2.49
C LEU A 60 13.81 -1.11 -1.28
N GLU A 61 14.60 -0.05 -1.32
CA GLU A 61 14.54 1.02 -0.30
C GLU A 61 13.52 2.09 -0.66
N THR A 62 13.27 2.31 -1.96
CA THR A 62 12.36 3.34 -2.45
C THR A 62 11.50 2.85 -3.62
N PHE A 63 10.27 3.37 -3.73
CA PHE A 63 9.41 3.22 -4.90
C PHE A 63 8.79 4.59 -5.22
N GLY A 64 9.09 5.17 -6.38
CA GLY A 64 8.72 6.55 -6.70
C GLY A 64 9.51 7.57 -5.88
N THR A 65 8.84 8.56 -5.28
CA THR A 65 9.48 9.64 -4.50
C THR A 65 10.10 9.11 -3.19
N PRO A 66 11.42 9.22 -2.97
CA PRO A 66 12.10 8.68 -1.79
C PRO A 66 11.55 9.18 -0.45
N LYS A 67 11.20 10.47 -0.36
CA LYS A 67 10.63 11.07 0.86
C LYS A 67 9.32 10.40 1.31
N LEU A 68 8.54 9.87 0.37
CA LEU A 68 7.28 9.18 0.70
C LEU A 68 7.49 7.73 1.15
N CYS A 69 8.73 7.23 1.08
CA CYS A 69 9.13 5.90 1.55
C CYS A 69 9.65 5.91 2.99
N GLU A 70 9.69 7.09 3.64
CA GLU A 70 10.12 7.23 5.04
C GLU A 70 9.32 6.28 5.95
N GLY A 71 10.03 5.55 6.81
CA GLY A 71 9.45 4.49 7.65
C GLY A 71 9.32 3.12 6.97
N GLY A 72 9.85 2.96 5.75
CA GLY A 72 10.01 1.68 5.07
C GLY A 72 8.69 1.00 4.66
N PRO A 73 8.75 -0.30 4.30
CA PRO A 73 7.57 -1.09 3.96
C PRO A 73 6.50 -1.02 5.04
N LEU A 74 5.24 -0.96 4.63
CA LEU A 74 4.12 -1.03 5.55
C LEU A 74 4.07 -2.42 6.22
N ASP A 75 3.94 -2.45 7.54
CA ASP A 75 3.69 -3.70 8.27
C ASP A 75 2.22 -4.11 8.09
N LEU A 76 2.03 -5.23 7.38
CA LEU A 76 0.72 -5.82 7.10
C LEU A 76 0.45 -7.08 7.93
N GLY A 77 1.00 -7.11 9.14
CA GLY A 77 0.65 -8.03 10.23
C GLY A 77 1.36 -9.37 10.19
#